data_AF-A0A2V8FW73-F1
#
_entry.id   AF-A0A2V8FW73-F1
#
_cell.length_a   1.000
_cell.length_b   1.000
_cell.length_c   1.000
_cell.angle_alpha   90.00
_cell.angle_beta   90.00
_cell.angle_gamma   90.00
#
_symmetry.space_group_name_H-M   'P 1'
#
loop_
_entity.id
_entity.type
_entity.pdbx_description
1 polymer ?
#
loop_
_entity_poly.entity_id
_entity_poly.type
_entity_poly.pdbx_seq_one_letter_code
_entity_poly.pdbx_strand_id
1 'polypeptide(L)'
;MDAWTEVDPAGGFRVQVIAEGGSGYIRSHVLSAALAGEQKMWASGDSARAALTRDNYEFIDREPSSPGATGAESLTALGVTARRKDILLIHGSILVDSADADLLRVEGRLSKTPSFWTRRVEVVRRYQRINGVRVPISIESVAQVLIAGRSTFQMTYEYETINGERVGTPQPRIKSTNSPIH
;
A
#
# COMPACT_ATOMS: atom_id res chain seq x y z
N MET A 1 3.20 -6.56 -13.54
CA MET A 1 4.60 -6.81 -13.13
C MET A 1 4.52 -7.51 -11.81
N ASP A 2 5.28 -8.57 -11.64
CA ASP A 2 5.40 -9.28 -10.37
C ASP A 2 6.86 -9.23 -9.92
N ALA A 3 7.07 -9.10 -8.62
CA ALA A 3 8.38 -9.05 -8.01
C ALA A 3 8.36 -9.81 -6.68
N TRP A 4 9.43 -10.54 -6.39
CA TRP A 4 9.71 -11.00 -5.04
C TRP A 4 10.30 -9.85 -4.23
N THR A 5 9.79 -9.69 -3.01
CA THR A 5 10.32 -8.72 -2.06
C THR A 5 10.65 -9.42 -0.75
N GLU A 6 11.81 -9.12 -0.20
CA GLU A 6 12.26 -9.67 1.08
C GLU A 6 12.73 -8.52 1.97
N VAL A 7 12.27 -8.51 3.21
CA VAL A 7 12.77 -7.62 4.26
C VAL A 7 13.56 -8.47 5.23
N ASP A 8 14.84 -8.16 5.37
CA ASP A 8 15.74 -8.80 6.31
C ASP A 8 16.31 -7.73 7.26
N PRO A 9 16.20 -7.87 8.58
CA PRO A 9 16.78 -6.92 9.54
C PRO A 9 18.28 -6.65 9.34
N ALA A 10 19.05 -7.62 8.83
CA ALA A 10 20.48 -7.48 8.56
C ALA A 10 20.76 -7.07 7.10
N GLY A 11 19.94 -7.54 6.17
CA GLY A 11 20.15 -7.41 4.72
C GLY A 11 19.30 -6.34 4.02
N GLY A 12 18.45 -5.63 4.74
CA GLY A 12 17.58 -4.57 4.22
C GLY A 12 16.44 -5.08 3.34
N PHE A 13 15.92 -4.21 2.46
CA PHE A 13 14.86 -4.55 1.52
C PHE A 13 15.42 -4.94 0.16
N ARG A 14 15.18 -6.19 -0.23
CA ARG A 14 15.57 -6.75 -1.54
C ARG A 14 14.34 -6.88 -2.43
N VAL A 15 14.56 -6.61 -3.71
CA VAL A 15 13.53 -6.75 -4.74
C VAL A 15 14.12 -7.51 -5.91
N GLN A 16 13.38 -8.51 -6.39
CA GLN A 16 13.69 -9.24 -7.61
C GLN A 16 12.47 -9.24 -8.51
N VAL A 17 12.56 -8.60 -9.67
CA VAL A 17 11.50 -8.64 -10.68
C VAL A 17 11.50 -10.00 -11.36
N ILE A 18 10.36 -10.70 -11.35
CA ILE A 18 10.23 -12.07 -11.88
C ILE A 18 9.31 -12.17 -13.07
N ALA A 19 8.40 -11.21 -13.26
CA ALA A 19 7.55 -11.15 -14.42
C ALA A 19 7.23 -9.71 -14.82
N GLU A 20 7.32 -9.41 -16.10
CA GLU A 20 7.03 -8.10 -16.66
C GLU A 20 5.99 -8.17 -17.78
N GLY A 21 5.14 -7.15 -17.85
CA GLY A 21 4.09 -7.03 -18.86
C GLY A 21 3.48 -5.65 -18.88
N GLY A 22 2.68 -5.38 -19.91
CA GLY A 22 2.09 -4.06 -20.13
C GLY A 22 3.09 -3.05 -20.71
N SER A 23 2.79 -1.77 -20.54
CA SER A 23 3.59 -0.66 -21.08
C SER A 23 4.98 -0.57 -20.44
N GLY A 24 6.03 -0.60 -21.26
CA GLY A 24 7.41 -0.42 -20.81
C GLY A 24 7.66 0.95 -20.15
N TYR A 25 6.92 1.98 -20.57
CA TYR A 25 6.96 3.31 -19.94
C TYR A 25 6.42 3.27 -18.51
N ILE A 26 5.23 2.67 -18.31
CA ILE A 26 4.62 2.50 -16.98
C ILE A 26 5.52 1.67 -16.08
N ARG A 27 6.11 0.60 -16.60
CA ARG A 27 7.02 -0.24 -15.84
C ARG A 27 8.23 0.53 -15.30
N SER A 28 8.94 1.23 -16.17
CA SER A 28 10.18 1.93 -15.83
C SER A 28 9.97 3.17 -14.97
N HIS A 29 8.93 3.96 -15.24
CA HIS A 29 8.75 5.26 -14.60
C HIS A 29 7.77 5.24 -13.41
N VAL A 30 6.92 4.21 -13.30
CA VAL A 30 5.93 4.10 -12.22
C VAL A 30 6.24 2.91 -11.31
N LEU A 31 6.28 1.69 -11.86
CA LEU A 31 6.42 0.47 -11.04
C LEU A 31 7.82 0.36 -10.42
N SER A 32 8.88 0.56 -11.21
CA SER A 32 10.25 0.60 -10.69
C SER A 32 10.48 1.75 -9.72
N ALA A 33 9.86 2.91 -9.96
CA ALA A 33 9.94 4.05 -9.06
C ALA A 33 9.26 3.78 -7.70
N ALA A 34 8.14 3.03 -7.70
CA ALA A 34 7.47 2.59 -6.48
C ALA A 34 8.35 1.65 -5.66
N LEU A 35 8.94 0.63 -6.30
CA LEU A 35 9.86 -0.32 -5.65
C LEU A 35 11.12 0.37 -5.11
N ALA A 36 11.68 1.31 -5.86
CA ALA A 36 12.80 2.13 -5.39
C ALA A 36 12.42 3.02 -4.19
N GLY A 37 11.17 3.48 -4.14
CA GLY A 37 10.61 4.19 -3.00
C GLY A 37 10.54 3.31 -1.75
N GLU A 38 10.04 2.09 -1.87
CA GLU A 38 10.03 1.10 -0.77
C GLU A 38 11.45 0.79 -0.30
N GLN A 39 12.40 0.56 -1.21
CA GLN A 39 13.78 0.29 -0.84
C GLN A 39 14.44 1.44 -0.08
N LYS A 40 14.23 2.68 -0.53
CA LYS A 40 14.72 3.87 0.19
C LYS A 40 14.12 3.96 1.60
N MET A 41 12.84 3.64 1.74
CA MET A 41 12.14 3.67 3.02
C MET A 41 12.69 2.69 4.04
N TRP A 42 12.98 1.47 3.61
CA TRP A 42 13.62 0.47 4.46
C TRP A 42 15.08 0.83 4.76
N ALA A 43 15.83 1.29 3.77
CA ALA A 43 17.24 1.63 3.92
C ALA A 43 17.48 2.81 4.89
N SER A 44 16.55 3.76 4.99
CA SER A 44 16.67 4.89 5.92
C SER A 44 16.27 4.53 7.37
N GLY A 45 15.81 3.31 7.65
CA GLY A 45 15.35 2.91 8.99
C GLY A 45 14.11 3.67 9.47
N ASP A 46 13.44 4.40 8.57
CA ASP A 46 12.41 5.39 8.89
C ASP A 46 11.00 4.79 8.92
N SER A 47 10.85 3.48 9.16
CA SER A 47 9.52 2.84 9.28
C SER A 47 8.67 3.52 10.36
N ALA A 48 9.30 3.97 11.44
CA ALA A 48 8.68 4.77 12.50
C ALA A 48 8.05 6.08 11.99
N ARG A 49 8.58 6.68 10.91
CA ARG A 49 8.02 7.91 10.31
C ARG A 49 6.75 7.69 9.51
N ALA A 50 6.47 6.45 9.11
CA ALA A 50 5.24 6.08 8.44
C ALA A 50 4.19 5.50 9.40
N ALA A 51 4.58 5.18 10.64
CA ALA A 51 3.74 4.48 11.60
C ALA A 51 2.50 5.30 12.02
N LEU A 52 1.40 4.60 12.28
CA LEU A 52 0.16 5.19 12.82
C LEU A 52 0.32 5.46 14.33
N THR A 53 1.11 6.48 14.68
CA THR A 53 1.39 6.88 16.07
C THR A 53 0.91 8.31 16.31
N ARG A 54 0.75 8.67 17.60
CA ARG A 54 0.39 10.04 17.99
C ARG A 54 1.47 11.08 17.65
N ASP A 55 2.71 10.65 17.46
CA ASP A 55 3.81 11.52 17.00
C ASP A 55 3.65 11.91 15.52
N ASN A 56 3.06 11.02 14.73
CA ASN A 56 2.84 11.24 13.30
C ASN A 56 1.46 11.81 12.99
N TYR A 57 0.46 11.53 13.83
CA TYR A 57 -0.94 11.85 13.57
C TYR A 57 -1.67 12.47 14.77
N GLU A 58 -2.57 13.39 14.44
CA GLU A 58 -3.73 13.68 15.26
C GLU A 58 -4.86 12.71 14.88
N PHE A 59 -5.46 12.08 15.87
CA PHE A 59 -6.58 11.16 15.71
C PHE A 59 -7.88 11.86 16.10
N ILE A 60 -8.90 11.75 15.26
CA ILE A 60 -10.15 12.47 15.38
C ILE A 60 -11.28 11.46 15.36
N ASP A 61 -12.05 11.38 16.44
CA ASP A 61 -13.24 10.54 16.49
C ASP A 61 -14.19 10.91 15.34
N ARG A 62 -14.59 9.92 14.56
CA ARG A 62 -15.66 10.07 13.57
C ARG A 62 -16.88 9.31 14.06
N GLU A 63 -18.06 9.86 13.79
CA GLU A 63 -19.28 9.11 13.99
C GLU A 63 -19.23 7.80 13.19
N PRO A 64 -19.82 6.71 13.70
CA PRO A 64 -19.91 5.45 12.97
C PRO A 64 -20.51 5.71 11.59
N SER A 65 -19.75 5.43 10.53
CA SER A 65 -20.30 5.48 9.18
C SER A 65 -21.47 4.50 9.10
N SER A 66 -22.62 4.94 8.57
CA SER A 66 -23.75 4.03 8.33
C SER A 66 -23.24 2.78 7.59
N PRO A 67 -23.67 1.56 7.98
CA PRO A 67 -23.18 0.34 7.37
C PRO A 67 -23.36 0.42 5.85
N GLY A 68 -22.24 0.38 5.12
CA GLY A 68 -22.26 0.29 3.67
C GLY A 68 -23.08 -0.92 3.26
N ALA A 69 -23.86 -0.77 2.20
CA ALA A 69 -24.76 -1.80 1.66
C ALA A 69 -24.00 -2.98 1.04
N THR A 70 -23.30 -3.75 1.87
CA THR A 70 -22.78 -5.10 1.62
C THR A 70 -22.46 -5.65 3.00
N GLY A 71 -23.27 -6.60 3.47
CA GLY A 71 -23.32 -7.01 4.86
C GLY A 71 -21.99 -7.48 5.46
N ALA A 72 -21.94 -7.31 6.79
CA ALA A 72 -21.11 -8.03 7.75
C ALA A 72 -19.63 -7.64 7.89
N GLU A 73 -19.32 -6.38 8.18
CA GLU A 73 -18.25 -6.01 9.14
C GLU A 73 -18.74 -4.77 9.90
N SER A 74 -18.84 -4.84 11.23
CA SER A 74 -19.03 -3.62 12.02
C SER A 74 -17.72 -2.87 11.95
N LEU A 75 -17.64 -1.83 11.13
CA LEU A 75 -16.43 -1.04 10.94
C LEU A 75 -16.52 0.25 11.75
N THR A 76 -15.50 0.53 12.54
CA THR A 76 -15.31 1.82 13.19
C THR A 76 -14.29 2.63 12.41
N ALA A 77 -14.66 3.86 12.02
CA ALA A 77 -13.76 4.78 11.32
C ALA A 77 -13.20 5.82 12.29
N LEU A 78 -11.88 6.06 12.23
CA LEU A 78 -11.20 7.12 12.97
C LEU A 78 -10.49 8.04 11.97
N GLY A 79 -10.67 9.34 12.12
CA GLY A 79 -9.97 10.33 11.32
C GLY A 79 -8.50 10.43 11.69
N VAL A 80 -7.64 10.61 10.69
CA VAL A 80 -6.21 10.83 10.88
C VAL A 80 -5.73 12.05 10.10
N THR A 81 -5.04 12.95 10.80
CA THR A 81 -4.43 14.15 10.23
C THR A 81 -2.93 14.11 10.50
N ALA A 82 -2.12 14.05 9.44
CA ALA A 82 -0.66 14.09 9.58
C ALA A 82 -0.20 15.37 10.28
N ARG A 83 0.67 15.23 11.28
CA ARG A 83 1.25 16.37 12.03
C ARG A 83 2.35 17.11 11.26
N ARG A 84 2.90 16.49 10.23
CA ARG A 84 3.93 17.07 9.36
C ARG A 84 3.66 16.72 7.90
N LYS A 85 4.17 17.55 6.99
CA LYS A 85 4.16 17.26 5.55
C LYS A 85 5.24 16.23 5.23
N ASP A 86 4.83 15.02 4.94
CA ASP A 86 5.71 13.90 4.62
C ASP A 86 5.07 13.00 3.56
N ILE A 87 5.87 12.47 2.63
CA ILE A 87 5.35 11.63 1.53
C ILE A 87 4.78 10.30 2.03
N LEU A 88 5.11 9.93 3.27
CA LEU A 88 4.72 8.68 3.92
C LEU A 88 3.43 8.80 4.72
N LEU A 89 3.01 10.03 5.01
CA LEU A 89 1.88 10.33 5.87
C LEU A 89 0.66 10.74 5.03
N ILE A 90 -0.53 10.45 5.56
CA ILE A 90 -1.79 10.79 4.90
C ILE A 90 -2.66 11.75 5.74
N HIS A 91 -3.65 12.37 5.10
CA HIS A 91 -4.83 12.90 5.76
C HIS A 91 -6.03 12.08 5.30
N GLY A 92 -6.82 11.52 6.22
CA GLY A 92 -7.93 10.64 5.85
C GLY A 92 -8.55 9.89 7.03
N SER A 93 -8.75 8.59 6.85
CA SER A 93 -9.40 7.68 7.80
C SER A 93 -8.59 6.40 7.97
N ILE A 94 -8.64 5.84 9.17
CA ILE A 94 -8.37 4.43 9.43
C ILE A 94 -9.69 3.73 9.74
N LEU A 95 -9.89 2.54 9.21
CA LEU A 95 -11.03 1.70 9.50
C LEU A 95 -10.53 0.47 10.24
N VAL A 96 -11.17 0.21 11.37
CA VAL A 96 -10.89 -0.92 12.24
C VAL A 96 -12.12 -1.80 12.40
N ASP A 97 -11.90 -3.08 12.65
CA ASP A 97 -12.95 -3.98 13.10
C ASP A 97 -13.48 -3.52 14.47
N SER A 98 -14.80 -3.42 14.63
CA SER A 98 -15.40 -2.93 15.88
C SER A 98 -15.31 -3.92 17.04
N ALA A 99 -15.07 -5.22 16.79
CA ALA A 99 -15.00 -6.24 17.83
C ALA A 99 -13.62 -6.27 18.51
N ASP A 100 -12.54 -6.10 17.75
CA ASP A 100 -11.16 -6.27 18.26
C ASP A 100 -10.19 -5.13 17.90
N ALA A 101 -10.70 -4.07 17.26
CA ALA A 101 -9.92 -2.94 16.76
C ALA A 101 -8.77 -3.34 15.80
N ASP A 102 -8.91 -4.45 15.08
CA ASP A 102 -7.96 -4.80 14.03
C ASP A 102 -8.01 -3.77 12.89
N LEU A 103 -6.85 -3.29 12.44
CA LEU A 103 -6.80 -2.33 11.33
C LEU A 103 -7.03 -3.08 10.03
N LEU A 104 -8.08 -2.68 9.32
CA LEU A 104 -8.50 -3.29 8.06
C LEU A 104 -8.17 -2.41 6.87
N ARG A 105 -8.31 -1.09 7.03
CA ARG A 105 -8.10 -0.16 5.92
C ARG A 105 -7.57 1.19 6.37
N VAL A 106 -6.71 1.77 5.56
CA VAL A 106 -6.25 3.15 5.67
C VAL A 106 -6.54 3.83 4.35
N GLU A 107 -7.28 4.92 4.37
CA GLU A 107 -7.66 5.65 3.15
C GLU A 107 -7.47 7.15 3.33
N GLY A 108 -7.05 7.85 2.27
CA GLY A 108 -6.87 9.29 2.33
C GLY A 108 -5.94 9.83 1.27
N ARG A 109 -5.50 11.06 1.48
CA ARG A 109 -4.59 11.78 0.57
C ARG A 109 -3.21 11.90 1.19
N LEU A 110 -2.15 11.74 0.40
CA LEU A 110 -0.79 12.01 0.89
C LEU A 110 -0.67 13.46 1.42
N SER A 111 -0.02 13.62 2.57
CA SER A 111 0.21 14.92 3.21
C SER A 111 1.23 15.78 2.44
N LYS A 112 2.10 15.13 1.66
CA LYS A 112 3.04 15.74 0.74
C LYS A 112 3.03 14.98 -0.58
N THR A 113 3.07 15.70 -1.70
CA THR A 113 3.19 15.07 -3.02
C THR A 113 4.63 14.60 -3.27
N PRO A 114 4.83 13.43 -3.91
CA PRO A 114 6.16 12.88 -4.13
C PRO A 114 6.96 13.63 -5.21
N SER A 115 6.31 14.37 -6.12
CA SER A 115 6.99 15.18 -7.16
C SER A 115 6.18 16.42 -7.58
N PHE A 116 6.80 17.34 -8.34
CA PHE A 116 6.12 18.49 -8.96
C PHE A 116 5.09 18.09 -10.03
N TRP A 117 5.32 16.93 -10.69
CA TRP A 117 4.50 16.43 -11.80
C TRP A 117 3.29 15.61 -11.33
N THR A 118 3.30 15.11 -10.10
CA THR A 118 2.26 14.28 -9.50
C THR A 118 1.45 15.11 -8.50
N ARG A 119 0.24 15.52 -8.90
CA ARG A 119 -0.67 16.31 -8.04
C ARG A 119 -1.74 15.40 -7.46
N ARG A 120 -2.00 15.54 -6.16
CA ARG A 120 -3.08 14.85 -5.41
C ARG A 120 -3.06 13.34 -5.58
N VAL A 121 -2.43 12.65 -4.63
CA VAL A 121 -2.42 11.20 -4.58
C VAL A 121 -3.41 10.74 -3.51
N GLU A 122 -4.51 10.16 -3.95
CA GLU A 122 -5.44 9.41 -3.11
C GLU A 122 -4.92 7.99 -2.98
N VAL A 123 -4.95 7.43 -1.78
CA VAL A 123 -4.41 6.11 -1.46
C VAL A 123 -5.42 5.34 -0.63
N VAL A 124 -5.59 4.06 -0.95
CA VAL A 124 -6.27 3.07 -0.12
C VAL A 124 -5.30 1.93 0.13
N ARG A 125 -5.00 1.64 1.40
CA ARG A 125 -4.23 0.48 1.82
C ARG A 125 -5.14 -0.46 2.59
N ARG A 126 -5.16 -1.73 2.23
CA ARG A 126 -5.90 -2.76 2.98
C ARG A 126 -4.93 -3.68 3.70
N TYR A 127 -5.35 -4.14 4.86
CA TYR A 127 -4.57 -4.98 5.75
C TYR A 127 -5.33 -6.25 6.09
N GLN A 128 -4.58 -7.26 6.47
CA GLN A 128 -5.12 -8.51 7.00
C GLN A 128 -4.21 -8.99 8.12
N ARG A 129 -4.80 -9.61 9.15
CA ARG A 129 -4.05 -10.37 10.14
C ARG A 129 -3.83 -11.80 9.66
N ILE A 130 -2.57 -12.14 9.38
CA ILE A 130 -2.14 -13.48 8.96
C ILE A 130 -1.22 -14.03 10.05
N ASN A 131 -1.58 -15.18 10.63
CA ASN A 131 -0.87 -15.80 11.77
C ASN A 131 -0.56 -14.79 12.89
N GLY A 132 -1.54 -13.95 13.25
CA GLY A 132 -1.39 -12.96 14.32
C GLY A 132 -0.63 -11.68 13.94
N VAL A 133 -0.03 -11.61 12.75
CA VAL A 133 0.71 -10.43 12.27
C VAL A 133 -0.15 -9.66 11.29
N ARG A 134 -0.29 -8.36 11.51
CA ARG A 134 -1.01 -7.46 10.59
C ARG A 134 -0.09 -7.04 9.45
N VAL A 135 -0.48 -7.36 8.22
CA VAL A 135 0.29 -7.08 7.01
C VAL A 135 -0.57 -6.40 5.95
N PRO A 136 0.01 -5.52 5.10
CA PRO A 136 -0.73 -4.95 3.97
C PRO A 136 -0.99 -6.02 2.91
N ILE A 137 -2.20 -6.10 2.39
CA ILE A 137 -2.56 -7.05 1.31
C ILE A 137 -2.81 -6.36 -0.02
N SER A 138 -3.12 -5.06 0.00
CA SER A 138 -3.21 -4.26 -1.22
C SER A 138 -2.96 -2.78 -0.97
N ILE A 139 -2.46 -2.12 -2.01
CA ILE A 139 -2.36 -0.67 -2.10
C ILE A 139 -2.94 -0.26 -3.44
N GLU A 140 -3.89 0.67 -3.39
CA GLU A 140 -4.42 1.36 -4.56
C GLU A 140 -4.12 2.84 -4.42
N SER A 141 -3.76 3.49 -5.52
CA SER A 141 -3.65 4.94 -5.53
C SER A 141 -4.10 5.53 -6.85
N VAL A 142 -4.66 6.72 -6.77
CA VAL A 142 -5.05 7.53 -7.91
C VAL A 142 -4.29 8.83 -7.84
N ALA A 143 -3.57 9.15 -8.91
CA ALA A 143 -2.79 10.37 -9.03
C ALA A 143 -3.17 11.13 -10.30
N GLN A 144 -3.10 12.46 -10.25
CA GLN A 144 -3.10 13.28 -11.47
C GLN A 144 -1.65 13.56 -11.86
N VAL A 145 -1.23 12.98 -12.98
CA VAL A 145 0.12 13.12 -13.54
C VAL A 145 0.04 14.08 -14.72
N LEU A 146 0.84 15.14 -14.72
CA LEU A 146 0.74 16.24 -15.70
C LEU A 146 0.79 15.75 -17.17
N ILE A 147 1.57 14.72 -17.46
CA ILE A 147 1.80 14.20 -18.81
C ILE A 147 0.91 13.00 -19.19
N ALA A 148 0.24 12.39 -18.21
CA ALA A 148 -0.53 11.14 -18.40
C ALA A 148 -1.98 11.25 -17.92
N GLY A 149 -2.39 12.40 -17.38
CA GLY A 149 -3.70 12.61 -16.79
C GLY A 149 -3.91 11.78 -15.52
N ARG A 150 -5.13 11.30 -15.32
CA ARG A 150 -5.48 10.42 -14.20
C ARG A 150 -4.78 9.07 -14.37
N SER A 151 -3.92 8.73 -13.42
CA SER A 151 -3.21 7.46 -13.36
C SER A 151 -3.62 6.69 -12.11
N THR A 152 -3.93 5.41 -12.29
CA THR A 152 -4.23 4.50 -11.20
C THR A 152 -3.07 3.52 -11.05
N PHE A 153 -2.60 3.35 -9.83
CA PHE A 153 -1.63 2.32 -9.44
C PHE A 153 -2.29 1.35 -8.49
N GLN A 154 -2.08 0.05 -8.73
CA GLN A 154 -2.56 -1.02 -7.87
C GLN A 154 -1.44 -2.01 -7.63
N MET A 155 -1.33 -2.47 -6.40
CA MET A 155 -0.39 -3.49 -5.95
C MET A 155 -1.10 -4.40 -4.96
N THR A 156 -0.83 -5.70 -5.09
CA THR A 156 -1.34 -6.75 -4.20
C THR A 156 -0.14 -7.50 -3.64
N TYR A 157 -0.21 -7.85 -2.37
CA TYR A 157 0.83 -8.63 -1.70
C TYR A 157 0.31 -10.04 -1.44
N GLU A 158 1.14 -11.02 -1.75
CA GLU A 158 0.98 -12.40 -1.33
C GLU A 158 2.25 -12.81 -0.59
N TYR A 159 2.09 -13.46 0.56
CA TYR A 159 3.19 -13.74 1.48
C TYR A 159 3.61 -15.21 1.39
N GLU A 160 4.90 -15.46 1.14
CA GLU A 160 5.49 -16.79 1.34
C GLU A 160 5.79 -16.99 2.83
N THR A 161 6.45 -16.01 3.44
CA THR A 161 6.83 -16.01 4.86
C THR A 161 6.51 -14.70 5.56
N ILE A 162 6.15 -14.76 6.84
CA ILE A 162 6.04 -13.62 7.74
C ILE A 162 6.86 -13.94 8.99
N ASN A 163 7.80 -13.06 9.37
CA ASN A 163 8.69 -13.24 10.54
C ASN A 163 9.41 -14.60 10.56
N GLY A 164 9.80 -15.12 9.39
CA GLY A 164 10.47 -16.41 9.24
C GLY A 164 9.53 -17.63 9.23
N GLU A 165 8.25 -17.47 9.52
CA GLU A 165 7.26 -18.54 9.41
C GLU A 165 6.62 -18.57 8.04
N ARG A 166 6.47 -19.76 7.45
CA ARG A 166 5.78 -19.93 6.17
C ARG A 166 4.28 -19.73 6.35
N VAL A 167 3.68 -18.86 5.54
CA VAL A 167 2.25 -18.54 5.57
C VAL A 167 1.53 -18.78 4.24
N GLY A 168 2.29 -19.01 3.17
CA GLY A 168 1.71 -19.20 1.85
C GLY A 168 2.68 -19.80 0.84
N THR A 169 2.16 -20.01 -0.37
CA THR A 169 2.92 -20.47 -1.54
C THR A 169 2.56 -19.60 -2.75
N PRO A 170 2.89 -18.29 -2.70
CA PRO A 170 2.57 -17.37 -3.79
C PRO A 170 3.14 -17.86 -5.11
N GLN A 171 2.38 -17.69 -6.20
CA GLN A 171 2.84 -18.01 -7.54
C GLN A 171 2.93 -16.74 -8.38
N PRO A 172 4.01 -16.58 -9.17
CA PRO A 172 4.07 -15.49 -10.14
C PRO A 172 2.86 -15.60 -11.07
N ARG A 173 2.22 -14.47 -11.39
CA ARG A 173 1.13 -14.47 -12.35
C ARG A 173 1.74 -14.54 -13.75
N ILE A 174 2.07 -15.77 -14.17
CA ILE A 174 2.53 -16.04 -15.52
C ILE A 174 1.42 -15.61 -16.49
N LYS A 175 1.76 -14.79 -17.49
CA LYS A 175 0.82 -14.45 -18.57
C LYS A 175 0.33 -15.75 -19.21
N SER A 176 -0.98 -15.96 -19.29
CA SER A 176 -1.49 -16.81 -20.36
C SER A 176 -1.11 -16.13 -21.68
N THR A 177 -0.17 -16.72 -22.40
CA THR A 177 0.06 -16.37 -23.79
C THR A 177 -1.01 -17.12 -24.56
N ASN A 178 -2.20 -16.53 -24.69
CA ASN A 178 -3.14 -17.01 -25.70
C ASN A 178 -2.70 -16.46 -27.05
N SER A 179 -2.36 -17.41 -27.92
CA SER A 179 -1.90 -17.32 -29.31
C SER A 179 -2.73 -16.39 -30.22
N PRO A 180 -2.14 -15.90 -31.33
CA PRO A 180 -2.83 -15.07 -32.30
C PRO A 180 -3.89 -15.91 -33.04
N ILE A 181 -5.07 -15.32 -33.25
CA ILE A 181 -6.02 -15.83 -34.23
C ILE A 181 -5.72 -15.08 -35.53
N HIS A 182 -5.44 -15.86 -36.57
CA HIS A 182 -5.24 -15.48 -37.96
C HIS A 182 -6.44 -14.73 -38.56
#